data_AF-A0A662RV35-F1
#
_entry.id   AF-A0A662RV35-F1
#
_cell.length_a   1.000
_cell.length_b   1.000
_cell.length_c   1.000
_cell.angle_alpha   90.00
_cell.angle_beta   90.00
_cell.angle_gamma   90.00
#
_symmetry.space_group_name_H-M   'P 1'
#
loop_
_entity.id
_entity.type
_entity.pdbx_description
1 polymer ?
#
loop_
_entity_poly.entity_id
_entity_poly.type
_entity_poly.pdbx_seq_one_letter_code
_entity_poly.pdbx_strand_id
1 'polypeptide(L)'
;PAYFRHTKSAAEMLMHKTGLRASDFDFAVFHQPNGKFPLRIAQSLGFRKEQVMPSLIVTRLGNTYSASSLIGFAAVLDVASPGDRILLCSFGSGAGSDAFSIRVTSHIEKMDRTPKVKDLLNSSKYLNYAEYAKHTRKIVALPE
;
A
#
# COMPACT_ATOMS: atom_id res chain seq x y z
N PRO A 1 16.84 -6.65 -6.00
CA PRO A 1 16.73 -5.40 -5.21
C PRO A 1 16.32 -5.69 -3.75
N ALA A 2 16.75 -4.87 -2.79
CA ALA A 2 16.46 -5.07 -1.37
C ALA A 2 14.96 -5.19 -1.08
N TYR A 3 14.12 -4.39 -1.74
CA TYR A 3 12.65 -4.48 -1.70
C TYR A 3 12.15 -5.92 -1.86
N PHE A 4 12.43 -6.55 -3.00
CA PHE A 4 11.91 -7.89 -3.29
C PHE A 4 12.42 -8.94 -2.30
N ARG A 5 13.69 -8.84 -1.86
CA ARG A 5 14.25 -9.80 -0.89
C ARG A 5 13.51 -9.72 0.44
N HIS A 6 13.46 -8.54 1.07
CA HIS A 6 12.94 -8.40 2.43
C HIS A 6 11.42 -8.57 2.47
N THR A 7 10.70 -8.01 1.50
CA THR A 7 9.24 -8.16 1.41
C THR A 7 8.84 -9.61 1.14
N LYS A 8 9.55 -10.32 0.24
CA LYS A 8 9.28 -11.74 -0.02
C LYS A 8 9.53 -12.59 1.23
N SER A 9 10.69 -12.45 1.85
CA SER A 9 11.05 -13.22 3.04
C SER A 9 10.10 -12.97 4.22
N ALA A 10 9.68 -11.72 4.45
CA ALA A 10 8.73 -11.41 5.52
C ALA A 10 7.34 -12.03 5.26
N ALA A 11 6.83 -11.91 4.02
CA ALA A 11 5.54 -12.48 3.65
C ALA A 11 5.54 -14.01 3.68
N GLU A 12 6.57 -14.66 3.15
CA GLU A 12 6.73 -16.12 3.19
C GLU A 12 6.86 -16.64 4.63
N MET A 13 7.64 -15.96 5.47
CA MET A 13 7.79 -16.34 6.88
C MET A 13 6.46 -16.24 7.63
N LEU A 14 5.68 -15.18 7.41
CA LEU A 14 4.34 -15.03 8.00
C LEU A 14 3.42 -16.17 7.53
N MET A 15 3.34 -16.41 6.22
CA MET A 15 2.52 -17.48 5.64
C MET A 15 2.89 -18.85 6.20
N HIS A 16 4.19 -19.15 6.27
CA HIS A 16 4.70 -20.39 6.87
C HIS A 16 4.32 -20.51 8.36
N LYS A 17 4.55 -19.47 9.17
CA LYS A 17 4.23 -19.48 10.61
C LYS A 17 2.73 -19.63 10.89
N THR A 18 1.89 -19.18 9.97
CA THR A 18 0.43 -19.21 10.11
C THR A 18 -0.24 -20.38 9.39
N GLY A 19 0.52 -21.17 8.61
CA GLY A 19 -0.01 -22.26 7.78
C GLY A 19 -0.89 -21.77 6.63
N LEU A 20 -0.74 -20.51 6.21
CA LEU A 20 -1.56 -19.89 5.17
C LEU A 20 -0.83 -19.88 3.83
N ARG A 21 -1.59 -19.82 2.74
CA ARG A 21 -1.13 -19.59 1.37
C ARG A 21 -1.76 -18.32 0.81
N ALA A 22 -1.20 -17.79 -0.28
CA ALA A 22 -1.71 -16.58 -0.94
C ALA A 22 -3.20 -16.63 -1.30
N SER A 23 -3.76 -17.81 -1.57
CA SER A 23 -5.18 -17.99 -1.86
C SER A 23 -6.11 -17.88 -0.63
N ASP A 24 -5.57 -17.89 0.59
CA ASP A 24 -6.35 -17.78 1.83
C ASP A 24 -6.52 -16.32 2.28
N PHE A 25 -5.99 -15.38 1.51
CA PHE A 25 -6.15 -13.94 1.71
C PHE A 25 -7.10 -13.39 0.65
N ASP A 26 -7.98 -12.48 1.03
CA ASP A 26 -8.87 -11.77 0.11
C ASP A 26 -8.14 -10.57 -0.50
N PHE A 27 -7.25 -9.94 0.27
CA PHE A 27 -6.45 -8.79 -0.17
C PHE A 27 -4.98 -8.90 0.23
N ALA A 28 -4.12 -8.26 -0.56
CA ALA A 28 -2.71 -8.11 -0.27
C ALA A 28 -2.22 -6.69 -0.52
N VAL A 29 -1.60 -6.12 0.51
CA VAL A 29 -1.10 -4.75 0.55
C VAL A 29 0.41 -4.80 0.72
N PHE A 30 1.14 -4.28 -0.26
CA PHE A 30 2.59 -4.18 -0.22
C PHE A 30 3.00 -2.70 -0.22
N HIS A 31 4.21 -2.40 0.28
CA HIS A 31 4.81 -1.06 0.08
C HIS A 31 4.91 -0.72 -1.41
N GLN A 32 4.63 0.51 -1.79
CA GLN A 32 4.37 0.90 -3.18
C GLN A 32 5.34 1.98 -3.66
N PRO A 33 6.59 1.63 -3.99
CA PRO A 33 7.55 2.60 -4.50
C PRO A 33 7.17 3.09 -5.91
N ASN A 34 6.37 2.30 -6.64
CA ASN A 34 5.80 2.61 -7.95
C ASN A 34 4.66 1.62 -8.25
N GLY A 35 3.94 1.80 -9.35
CA GLY A 35 2.81 0.94 -9.74
C GLY A 35 3.18 -0.51 -10.12
N LYS A 36 4.46 -0.81 -10.38
CA LYS A 36 4.92 -2.12 -10.89
C LYS A 36 5.38 -3.06 -9.78
N PHE A 37 6.02 -2.52 -8.75
CA PHE A 37 6.69 -3.32 -7.71
C PHE A 37 5.72 -4.13 -6.85
N PRO A 38 4.62 -3.55 -6.31
CA PRO A 38 3.60 -4.30 -5.56
C PRO A 38 3.02 -5.45 -6.35
N LEU A 39 2.72 -5.24 -7.63
CA LEU A 39 2.18 -6.28 -8.50
C LEU A 39 3.19 -7.40 -8.76
N ARG A 40 4.47 -7.07 -8.98
CA ARG A 40 5.53 -8.06 -9.17
C ARG A 40 5.78 -8.91 -7.94
N ILE A 41 5.87 -8.30 -6.75
CA ILE A 41 6.11 -9.06 -5.52
C ILE A 41 4.90 -9.95 -5.20
N ALA A 42 3.68 -9.43 -5.37
CA ALA A 42 2.46 -10.19 -5.22
C ALA A 42 2.42 -11.42 -6.13
N GLN A 43 2.70 -11.24 -7.43
CA GLN A 43 2.77 -12.33 -8.40
C GLN A 43 3.80 -13.39 -7.98
N SER A 44 4.98 -12.97 -7.52
CA SER A 44 6.04 -13.90 -7.09
C SER A 44 5.72 -14.68 -5.81
N LEU A 45 4.75 -14.20 -5.02
CA LEU A 45 4.23 -14.83 -3.81
C LEU A 45 2.96 -15.67 -4.08
N GLY A 46 2.47 -15.69 -5.32
CA GLY A 46 1.27 -16.45 -5.73
C GLY A 46 -0.06 -15.71 -5.57
N PHE A 47 -0.04 -14.39 -5.30
CA PHE A 47 -1.25 -13.59 -5.27
C PHE A 47 -1.71 -13.25 -6.69
N ARG A 48 -3.03 -13.28 -6.89
CA ARG A 48 -3.69 -12.76 -8.09
C ARG A 48 -3.71 -11.24 -8.07
N LYS A 49 -3.74 -10.63 -9.25
CA LYS A 49 -3.73 -9.17 -9.40
C LYS A 49 -4.90 -8.52 -8.66
N GLU A 50 -6.07 -9.16 -8.71
CA GLU A 50 -7.33 -8.68 -8.13
C GLU A 50 -7.24 -8.50 -6.60
N GLN A 51 -6.44 -9.33 -5.92
CA GLN A 51 -6.21 -9.23 -4.47
C GLN A 51 -5.40 -7.97 -4.11
N VAL A 52 -4.65 -7.39 -5.06
CA VAL A 52 -3.74 -6.25 -4.82
C VAL A 52 -4.34 -4.94 -5.30
N MET A 53 -5.13 -4.97 -6.38
CA MET A 53 -5.65 -3.77 -7.05
C MET A 53 -6.35 -2.77 -6.11
N PRO A 54 -7.18 -3.18 -5.13
CA PRO A 54 -7.83 -2.25 -4.20
C PRO A 54 -6.84 -1.43 -3.37
N SER A 55 -5.65 -1.99 -3.11
CA SER A 55 -4.61 -1.31 -2.34
C SER A 55 -3.72 -0.40 -3.18
N LEU A 56 -3.73 -0.51 -4.52
CA LEU A 56 -2.73 0.09 -5.41
C LEU A 56 -2.95 1.60 -5.64
N ILE A 57 -2.62 2.39 -4.62
CA ILE A 57 -2.87 3.85 -4.57
C ILE A 57 -1.72 4.68 -5.18
N VAL A 58 -0.50 4.14 -5.24
CA VAL A 58 0.68 4.84 -5.77
C VAL A 58 0.52 5.43 -7.17
N THR A 59 -0.35 4.85 -8.01
CA THR A 59 -0.61 5.36 -9.37
C THR A 59 -1.32 6.71 -9.40
N ARG A 60 -1.92 7.11 -8.28
CA ARG A 60 -2.60 8.40 -8.12
C ARG A 60 -1.93 9.33 -7.11
N LEU A 61 -1.37 8.75 -6.04
CA LEU A 61 -0.81 9.53 -4.92
C LEU A 61 0.72 9.69 -4.98
N GLY A 62 1.40 8.79 -5.69
CA GLY A 62 2.85 8.64 -5.60
C GLY A 62 3.29 7.88 -4.33
N ASN A 63 4.60 7.81 -4.12
CA ASN A 63 5.18 7.07 -2.99
C ASN A 63 5.23 7.96 -1.73
N THR A 64 4.40 7.64 -0.74
CA THR A 64 4.33 8.31 0.56
C THR A 64 5.21 7.65 1.63
N TYR A 65 6.20 6.86 1.23
CA TYR A 65 7.21 6.25 2.10
C TYR A 65 6.55 5.41 3.20
N SER A 66 6.76 5.74 4.48
CA SER A 66 6.24 5.00 5.62
C SER A 66 4.71 4.88 5.63
N ALA A 67 4.01 5.85 5.02
CA ALA A 67 2.55 5.81 4.92
C ALA A 67 2.05 4.97 3.73
N SER A 68 2.91 4.56 2.81
CA SER A 68 2.51 3.94 1.53
C SER A 68 1.69 2.67 1.73
N SER A 69 2.16 1.73 2.57
CA SER A 69 1.41 0.51 2.85
C SER A 69 0.16 0.76 3.68
N LEU A 70 0.18 1.75 4.59
CA LEU A 70 -0.97 2.07 5.45
C LEU A 70 -2.11 2.73 4.68
N ILE A 71 -1.80 3.61 3.72
CA ILE A 71 -2.82 4.20 2.84
C ILE A 71 -3.42 3.12 1.93
N GLY A 72 -2.59 2.22 1.38
CA GLY A 72 -3.08 1.06 0.64
C GLY A 72 -3.97 0.15 1.51
N PHE A 73 -3.65 0.00 2.79
CA PHE A 73 -4.45 -0.76 3.75
C PHE A 73 -5.77 -0.06 4.06
N ALA A 74 -5.78 1.25 4.29
CA ALA A 74 -7.01 2.03 4.44
C ALA A 74 -7.93 1.89 3.20
N ALA A 75 -7.37 1.94 2.00
CA ALA A 75 -8.13 1.73 0.76
C ALA A 75 -8.74 0.32 0.64
N VAL A 76 -8.08 -0.70 1.19
CA VAL A 76 -8.66 -2.04 1.32
C VAL A 76 -9.79 -2.05 2.34
N LEU A 77 -9.61 -1.43 3.51
CA LEU A 77 -10.65 -1.34 4.54
C LEU A 77 -11.91 -0.61 4.05
N ASP A 78 -11.79 0.33 3.11
CA ASP A 78 -12.93 1.02 2.48
C ASP A 78 -13.88 0.09 1.70
N VAL A 79 -13.40 -1.10 1.31
CA VAL A 79 -14.13 -2.07 0.48
C VAL A 79 -14.22 -3.47 1.10
N ALA A 80 -13.49 -3.75 2.18
CA ALA A 80 -13.49 -5.04 2.84
C ALA A 80 -14.81 -5.35 3.57
N SER A 81 -15.12 -6.64 3.63
CA SER A 81 -16.26 -7.28 4.28
C SER A 81 -15.83 -8.05 5.53
N PRO A 82 -16.75 -8.31 6.48
CA PRO A 82 -16.48 -9.18 7.62
C PRO A 82 -15.98 -10.57 7.19
N GLY A 83 -14.94 -11.06 7.86
CA GLY A 83 -14.34 -12.35 7.57
C GLY A 83 -13.15 -12.29 6.62
N ASP A 84 -13.05 -11.24 5.80
CA ASP A 84 -11.94 -11.05 4.86
C ASP A 84 -10.59 -11.10 5.58
N ARG A 85 -9.60 -11.72 4.93
CA ARG A 85 -8.23 -11.77 5.40
C ARG A 85 -7.32 -10.91 4.53
N ILE A 86 -6.55 -10.05 5.16
CA ILE A 86 -5.68 -9.07 4.50
C ILE A 86 -4.23 -9.37 4.88
N LEU A 87 -3.37 -9.55 3.87
CA LEU A 87 -1.93 -9.46 4.05
C LEU A 87 -1.52 -7.98 3.99
N LEU A 88 -0.80 -7.49 4.99
CA LEU A 88 -0.13 -6.19 4.95
C LEU A 88 1.38 -6.42 5.11
N CYS A 89 2.18 -6.02 4.12
CA CYS A 89 3.62 -6.14 4.15
C CYS A 89 4.32 -4.81 3.79
N SER A 90 5.06 -4.26 4.74
CA SER A 90 5.81 -3.00 4.59
C SER A 90 7.19 -3.23 3.94
N PHE A 91 7.87 -2.14 3.60
CA PHE A 91 9.29 -2.16 3.28
C PHE A 91 9.93 -0.82 3.66
N GLY A 92 11.09 -0.87 4.31
CA GLY A 92 11.96 0.27 4.56
C GLY A 92 13.37 -0.02 4.05
N SER A 93 13.97 0.94 3.34
CA SER A 93 15.37 0.86 2.89
C SER A 93 16.34 0.90 4.09
N GLY A 94 17.42 0.11 4.04
CA GLY A 94 18.35 -0.06 5.15
C GLY A 94 18.81 -1.51 5.45
N ALA A 95 18.00 -2.57 5.41
CA ALA A 95 16.60 -2.71 4.98
C ALA A 95 15.82 -3.70 5.85
N GLY A 96 14.50 -3.55 5.88
CA GLY A 96 13.59 -4.39 6.66
C GLY A 96 12.17 -4.42 6.08
N SER A 97 11.36 -5.37 6.54
CA SER A 97 9.95 -5.51 6.17
C SER A 97 9.17 -6.14 7.30
N ASP A 98 8.00 -5.60 7.59
CA ASP A 98 7.06 -6.13 8.58
C ASP A 98 5.86 -6.72 7.85
N ALA A 99 5.41 -7.90 8.26
CA ALA A 99 4.28 -8.58 7.65
C ALA A 99 3.20 -8.92 8.71
N PHE A 100 1.95 -8.63 8.38
CA PHE A 100 0.79 -8.85 9.24
C PHE A 100 -0.29 -9.63 8.47
N SER A 101 -0.94 -10.58 9.15
CA SER A 101 -2.17 -11.22 8.68
C SER A 101 -3.33 -10.68 9.52
N ILE A 102 -4.21 -9.90 8.90
CA ILE A 102 -5.30 -9.22 9.58
C ILE A 102 -6.62 -9.87 9.16
N ARG A 103 -7.48 -10.22 10.12
CA ARG A 103 -8.84 -10.71 9.84
C ARG A 103 -9.84 -9.62 10.15
N VAL A 104 -10.64 -9.23 9.17
CA VAL A 104 -11.67 -8.21 9.30
C VAL A 104 -12.81 -8.76 10.14
N THR A 105 -13.25 -7.98 11.13
CA THR A 105 -14.36 -8.36 12.02
C THR A 105 -15.67 -7.72 11.55
N SER A 106 -16.81 -8.18 12.08
CA SER A 106 -18.12 -7.59 11.80
C SER A 106 -18.26 -6.12 12.20
N HIS A 107 -17.40 -5.62 13.12
CA HIS A 107 -17.41 -4.20 13.49
C HIS A 107 -17.13 -3.27 12.31
N ILE A 108 -16.50 -3.76 11.25
CA ILE A 108 -16.26 -2.97 10.04
C ILE A 108 -17.55 -2.44 9.42
N GLU A 109 -18.69 -3.12 9.58
CA GLU A 109 -19.99 -2.70 9.04
C GLU A 109 -20.57 -1.48 9.77
N LYS A 110 -20.16 -1.28 11.04
CA LYS A 110 -20.60 -0.15 11.88
C LYS A 110 -19.65 1.04 11.80
N MET A 111 -18.51 0.88 11.14
CA MET A 111 -17.50 1.93 11.04
C MET A 111 -17.93 2.95 9.99
N ASP A 112 -17.94 4.22 10.36
CA ASP A 112 -17.98 5.30 9.36
C ASP A 112 -16.64 5.32 8.61
N ARG A 113 -16.71 5.11 7.30
CA ARG A 113 -15.56 5.08 6.40
C ARG A 113 -15.48 6.33 5.53
N THR A 114 -16.20 7.39 5.90
CA THR A 114 -16.23 8.64 5.14
C THR A 114 -15.28 9.70 5.74
N PRO A 115 -14.54 10.44 4.90
CA PRO A 115 -14.34 10.21 3.47
C PRO A 115 -13.49 8.96 3.20
N LYS A 116 -13.77 8.25 2.10
CA LYS A 116 -12.93 7.12 1.66
C LYS A 116 -11.62 7.64 1.08
N VAL A 117 -10.60 6.77 1.00
CA VAL A 117 -9.33 7.11 0.34
C VAL A 117 -9.56 7.57 -1.10
N LYS A 118 -10.47 6.92 -1.84
CA LYS A 118 -10.81 7.32 -3.22
C LYS A 118 -11.40 8.74 -3.30
N ASP A 119 -12.20 9.13 -2.32
CA ASP A 119 -12.83 10.45 -2.28
C ASP A 119 -11.78 11.54 -2.06
N LEU A 120 -10.87 11.32 -1.10
CA LEU A 120 -9.73 12.20 -0.83
C LEU A 120 -8.82 12.38 -2.05
N LEU A 121 -8.59 11.32 -2.83
CA LEU A 121 -7.80 11.40 -4.05
C LEU A 121 -8.50 12.18 -5.18
N ASN A 122 -9.83 12.17 -5.19
CA ASN A 122 -10.64 12.89 -6.18
C ASN A 122 -10.77 14.38 -5.86
N SER A 123 -10.60 14.80 -4.60
CA SER A 123 -10.66 16.20 -4.18
C SER A 123 -9.33 16.96 -4.35
N SER A 124 -8.52 16.60 -5.35
CA SER A 124 -7.18 17.19 -5.56
C SER A 124 -7.21 18.42 -6.47
N LYS A 125 -6.30 19.36 -6.23
CA LYS A 125 -6.03 20.50 -7.11
C LYS A 125 -4.73 20.26 -7.87
N TYR A 126 -4.79 20.30 -9.20
CA TYR A 126 -3.61 20.21 -10.05
C TYR A 126 -2.82 21.51 -10.01
N LEU A 127 -1.49 21.38 -9.96
CA LEU A 127 -0.54 22.47 -10.00
C LEU A 127 0.38 22.28 -11.21
N ASN A 128 0.79 23.37 -11.83
CA ASN A 128 1.89 23.32 -12.79
C ASN A 128 3.24 23.14 -12.06
N TYR A 129 4.30 22.91 -12.83
CA TYR A 129 5.62 22.63 -12.23
C TYR A 129 6.19 23.81 -11.44
N ALA A 130 5.95 25.05 -11.88
CA ALA A 130 6.44 26.25 -11.18
C ALA A 130 5.74 26.44 -9.82
N GLU A 131 4.41 26.24 -9.77
CA GLU A 131 3.64 26.23 -8.53
C GLU A 131 4.13 25.13 -7.58
N TYR A 132 4.31 23.90 -8.08
CA TYR A 132 4.87 22.79 -7.30
C TYR A 132 6.26 23.12 -6.75
N ALA A 133 7.16 23.64 -7.59
CA ALA A 133 8.52 24.00 -7.20
C ALA A 133 8.53 25.12 -6.14
N LYS A 134 7.61 26.09 -6.25
CA LYS A 134 7.38 27.12 -5.22
C LYS A 134 6.92 26.49 -3.90
N HIS A 135 5.89 25.64 -3.91
CA HIS A 135 5.35 24.99 -2.70
C HIS A 135 6.37 24.06 -2.02
N THR A 136 7.24 23.40 -2.80
CA THR A 136 8.27 22.48 -2.30
C THR A 136 9.65 23.12 -2.10
N ARG A 137 9.74 24.45 -2.21
CA ARG A 137 10.98 25.22 -2.00
C ARG A 137 12.16 24.74 -2.85
N LYS A 138 11.89 24.35 -4.10
CA LYS A 138 12.89 23.92 -5.09
C LYS A 138 13.49 25.06 -5.90
N ILE A 139 12.89 26.25 -5.83
CA ILE A 139 13.40 27.45 -6.50
C ILE A 139 14.54 28.01 -5.65
N VAL A 140 15.77 27.85 -6.12
CA VAL A 140 16.96 28.46 -5.53
C VAL A 140 17.14 29.82 -6.21
N ALA A 141 17.14 30.91 -5.43
CA ALA A 141 17.55 32.20 -5.95
C ALA A 141 19.05 32.14 -6.29
N LEU A 142 19.44 32.64 -7.46
CA LEU A 142 20.86 32.80 -7.77
C LEU A 142 21.45 33.84 -6.81
N PRO A 143 22.70 33.67 -6.34
CA PRO A 143 23.40 34.72 -5.62
C PRO A 143 23.49 35.99 -6.49
N GLU A 144 23.39 37.15 -5.86
CA GLU A 144 23.68 38.45 -6.50
C GLU A 144 25.13 38.53 -7.02
#